data_AF-A0A925ER44-F1
#
_entry.id   AF-A0A925ER44-F1
#
_cell.length_a   1.000
_cell.length_b   1.000
_cell.length_c   1.000
_cell.angle_alpha   90.00
_cell.angle_beta   90.00
_cell.angle_gamma   90.00
#
_symmetry.space_group_name_H-M   'P 1'
#
loop_
_entity.id
_entity.type
_entity.pdbx_description
1 polymer ?
#
loop_
_entity_poly.entity_id
_entity_poly.type
_entity_poly.pdbx_seq_one_letter_code
_entity_poly.pdbx_strand_id
1 'polypeptide(L)'
;MKHEYHDQRSLDLHRRVAAKMLQDPSLLPRAISILDRWRSIASPRTMPYYDTWHHLLHLGLEEVLRFAVEESERATAHRQASPLSCLLTAKERIQFLREWKQNNETRRSRAYSSSGSRNYE
;
A
#
# COMPACT_ATOMS: atom_id res chain seq x y z
N MET A 1 -2.95 0.82 -18.02
CA MET A 1 -4.18 1.50 -17.55
C MET A 1 -4.85 0.88 -16.32
N LYS A 2 -5.39 -0.36 -16.34
CA LYS A 2 -6.03 -0.94 -15.13
C LYS A 2 -5.03 -1.30 -14.01
N HIS A 3 -3.84 -1.79 -14.37
CA HIS A 3 -2.79 -2.15 -13.40
C HIS A 3 -2.32 -0.93 -12.59
N GLU A 4 -1.98 0.17 -13.28
CA GLU A 4 -1.53 1.41 -12.64
C GLU A 4 -2.55 1.99 -11.64
N TYR A 5 -3.85 1.87 -11.94
CA TYR A 5 -4.90 2.32 -11.02
C TYR A 5 -4.93 1.50 -9.71
N HIS A 6 -4.77 0.18 -9.83
CA HIS A 6 -4.71 -0.70 -8.66
C HIS A 6 -3.42 -0.50 -7.86
N ASP A 7 -2.31 -0.29 -8.55
CA ASP A 7 -0.99 -0.06 -7.94
C ASP A 7 -0.96 1.27 -7.19
N GLN A 8 -1.50 2.35 -7.79
CA GLN A 8 -1.61 3.65 -7.13
C GLN A 8 -2.52 3.58 -5.90
N ARG A 9 -3.66 2.89 -6.00
CA ARG A 9 -4.55 2.68 -4.84
C ARG A 9 -3.85 1.90 -3.74
N SER A 10 -3.09 0.88 -4.10
CA SER A 10 -2.33 0.06 -3.15
C SER A 10 -1.26 0.89 -2.45
N LEU A 11 -0.53 1.74 -3.19
CA LEU A 11 0.45 2.67 -2.65
C LEU A 11 -0.18 3.66 -1.66
N ASP A 12 -1.30 4.30 -2.03
CA ASP A 12 -1.99 5.25 -1.15
C ASP A 12 -2.57 4.59 0.11
N LEU A 13 -3.02 3.33 0.00
CA LEU A 13 -3.41 2.53 1.17
C LEU A 13 -2.21 2.32 2.10
N HIS A 14 -1.05 1.94 1.55
CA HIS A 14 0.16 1.71 2.33
C HIS A 14 0.69 2.98 2.97
N ARG A 15 0.58 4.14 2.33
CA ARG A 15 0.86 5.45 2.95
C ARG A 15 -0.02 5.70 4.19
N ARG A 16 -1.31 5.35 4.13
CA ARG A 16 -2.21 5.45 5.29
C ARG A 16 -1.82 4.50 6.41
N VAL A 17 -1.45 3.26 6.08
CA VAL A 17 -0.96 2.30 7.09
C VAL A 17 0.34 2.78 7.71
N ALA A 18 1.27 3.29 6.91
CA ALA A 18 2.55 3.82 7.37
C ALA A 18 2.34 4.97 8.38
N ALA A 19 1.46 5.92 8.07
CA ALA A 19 1.09 6.99 8.99
C ALA A 19 0.49 6.45 10.30
N LYS A 20 -0.37 5.42 10.23
CA LYS A 20 -0.93 4.77 11.42
C LYS A 20 0.15 4.11 12.27
N MET A 21 1.09 3.38 11.66
CA MET A 21 2.18 2.70 12.36
C MET A 21 3.21 3.66 12.96
N LEU A 22 3.40 4.84 12.37
CA LEU A 22 4.21 5.90 12.97
C LEU A 22 3.58 6.43 14.27
N GLN A 23 2.25 6.56 14.31
CA GLN A 23 1.53 7.00 15.51
C GLN A 23 1.37 5.88 16.55
N ASP A 24 1.36 4.62 16.09
CA ASP A 24 1.21 3.45 16.93
C ASP A 24 2.23 2.34 16.54
N PRO A 25 3.47 2.42 17.04
CA PRO A 25 4.50 1.40 16.79
C PRO A 25 4.15 0.00 17.31
N SER A 26 3.16 -0.13 18.21
CA SER A 26 2.71 -1.42 18.75
C SER A 26 2.06 -2.33 17.68
N LEU A 27 1.74 -1.77 16.52
CA LEU A 27 1.21 -2.51 15.37
C LEU A 27 2.27 -3.37 14.67
N LEU A 28 3.56 -3.12 14.89
CA LEU A 28 4.63 -3.89 14.25
C LEU A 28 4.62 -5.38 14.66
N PRO A 29 4.57 -5.75 15.96
CA PRO A 29 4.35 -7.14 16.39
C PRO A 29 3.11 -7.79 15.77
N ARG A 30 2.02 -7.04 15.61
CA ARG A 30 0.78 -7.56 14.99
C ARG A 30 1.00 -7.91 13.53
N ALA A 31 1.74 -7.10 12.78
CA ALA A 31 2.08 -7.40 11.38
C ALA A 31 2.94 -8.67 11.26
N ILE A 32 3.88 -8.87 12.20
CA ILE A 32 4.70 -10.09 12.29
C ILE A 32 3.79 -11.31 12.51
N SER A 33 2.91 -11.29 13.50
CA SER A 33 2.01 -12.43 13.77
C SER A 33 1.09 -12.78 12.60
N ILE A 34 0.61 -11.77 11.85
CA ILE A 34 -0.19 -11.98 10.64
C ILE A 34 0.65 -12.72 9.59
N LEU A 35 1.89 -12.27 9.37
CA LEU A 35 2.77 -12.83 8.37
C LEU A 35 3.21 -14.25 8.72
N ASP A 36 3.52 -14.53 9.99
CA ASP A 36 3.89 -15.87 10.44
C ASP A 36 2.77 -16.89 10.20
N ARG A 37 1.51 -16.48 10.46
CA ARG A 37 0.34 -17.30 10.14
C ARG A 37 0.23 -17.55 8.63
N TRP A 38 0.52 -16.56 7.79
CA TRP A 38 0.47 -16.77 6.33
C TRP A 38 1.56 -17.72 5.87
N ARG A 39 2.79 -17.55 6.38
CA ARG A 39 3.94 -18.40 6.04
C ARG A 39 3.71 -19.86 6.39
N SER A 40 2.98 -20.18 7.47
CA SER A 40 2.72 -21.57 7.87
C SER A 40 1.76 -22.32 6.92
N ILE A 41 0.99 -21.62 6.09
CA ILE A 41 0.03 -22.21 5.14
C ILE A 41 0.31 -21.84 3.68
N ALA A 42 1.40 -21.10 3.43
CA ALA A 42 1.74 -20.56 2.13
C ALA A 42 2.24 -21.62 1.14
N SER A 43 1.96 -21.40 -0.15
CA SER A 43 2.64 -22.16 -1.20
C SER A 43 4.10 -21.71 -1.34
N PRO A 44 5.01 -22.56 -1.86
CA PRO A 44 6.40 -22.17 -2.13
C PRO A 44 6.52 -20.94 -3.05
N ARG A 45 5.60 -20.76 -3.99
CA ARG A 45 5.59 -19.63 -4.94
C ARG A 45 5.39 -18.27 -4.25
N THR A 46 4.65 -18.24 -3.14
CA THR A 46 4.38 -17.01 -2.38
C THR A 46 5.44 -16.69 -1.34
N MET A 47 6.28 -17.68 -0.99
CA MET A 47 7.26 -17.55 0.08
C MET A 47 8.27 -16.42 -0.12
N PRO A 48 8.83 -16.16 -1.34
CA PRO A 48 9.80 -15.08 -1.52
C PRO A 48 9.29 -13.68 -1.12
N TYR A 49 8.00 -13.41 -1.36
CA TYR A 49 7.38 -12.15 -0.95
C TYR A 49 7.23 -12.06 0.58
N TYR A 50 6.85 -13.18 1.21
CA TYR A 50 6.70 -13.23 2.66
C TYR A 50 8.04 -13.18 3.38
N ASP A 51 9.08 -13.83 2.86
CA ASP A 51 10.42 -13.77 3.45
C ASP A 51 10.98 -12.35 3.38
N THR A 52 10.74 -11.61 2.28
CA THR A 52 11.12 -10.20 2.18
C THR A 52 10.40 -9.34 3.24
N TRP A 53 9.08 -9.49 3.37
CA TRP A 53 8.33 -8.78 4.42
C TRP A 53 8.77 -9.18 5.82
N HIS A 54 9.03 -10.46 6.05
CA HIS A 54 9.47 -10.97 7.34
C HIS A 54 10.82 -10.38 7.71
N HIS A 55 11.76 -10.34 6.77
CA HIS A 55 13.05 -9.69 6.97
C HIS A 55 12.89 -8.21 7.32
N LEU A 56 12.11 -7.45 6.55
CA LEU A 56 11.88 -6.02 6.81
C LEU A 56 11.25 -5.77 8.19
N LEU A 57 10.23 -6.56 8.56
CA LEU A 57 9.57 -6.43 9.87
C LEU A 57 10.53 -6.67 11.04
N HIS A 58 11.55 -7.51 10.85
CA HIS A 58 12.58 -7.77 11.86
C HIS A 58 13.73 -6.75 11.84
N LEU A 59 13.94 -6.04 10.73
CA LEU A 59 14.88 -4.90 10.69
C LEU A 59 14.34 -3.68 11.46
N GLY A 60 13.02 -3.55 11.55
CA GLY A 60 12.36 -2.55 12.39
C GLY A 60 11.39 -1.65 11.62
N LEU A 61 10.73 -0.76 12.38
CA LEU A 61 9.64 0.07 11.87
C LEU A 61 10.07 0.96 10.69
N GLU A 62 11.22 1.62 10.77
CA GLU A 62 11.69 2.54 9.73
C GLU A 62 11.83 1.85 8.37
N GLU A 63 12.44 0.67 8.34
CA GLU A 63 12.65 -0.12 7.13
C GLU A 63 11.33 -0.59 6.50
N VAL A 64 10.38 -0.99 7.34
CA VAL A 64 9.03 -1.37 6.92
C VAL A 64 8.32 -0.19 6.26
N LEU A 65 8.38 0.99 6.88
CA LEU A 65 7.71 2.20 6.38
C LEU A 65 8.32 2.64 5.05
N ARG A 66 9.65 2.67 4.97
CA ARG A 66 10.40 3.03 3.77
C ARG A 66 10.00 2.14 2.60
N PHE A 67 10.01 0.83 2.79
CA PHE A 67 9.67 -0.12 1.73
C PHE A 67 8.17 -0.08 1.36
N ALA A 68 7.28 0.08 2.33
CA ALA A 68 5.84 0.10 2.09
C ALA A 68 5.39 1.21 1.13
N VAL A 69 6.06 2.36 1.18
CA VAL A 69 5.74 3.55 0.36
C VAL A 69 6.69 3.75 -0.83
N GLU A 70 7.65 2.83 -1.03
CA GLU A 70 8.60 2.89 -2.15
C GLU A 70 7.88 2.77 -3.49
N GLU A 71 8.17 3.68 -4.42
CA GLU A 71 7.59 3.73 -5.77
C GLU A 71 8.45 2.95 -6.78
N SER A 72 8.77 1.70 -6.45
CA SER A 72 9.48 0.77 -7.34
C SER A 72 8.59 -0.39 -7.76
N GLU A 73 8.91 -1.02 -8.89
CA GLU A 73 8.25 -2.24 -9.35
C GLU A 73 8.35 -3.35 -8.29
N ARG A 74 9.52 -3.47 -7.64
CA ARG A 74 9.75 -4.43 -6.56
C ARG A 74 8.78 -4.22 -5.41
N ALA A 75 8.66 -3.00 -4.91
CA ALA A 75 7.75 -2.68 -3.81
C ALA A 75 6.28 -2.84 -4.23
N THR A 76 5.92 -2.50 -5.47
CA THR A 76 4.57 -2.70 -6.01
C THR A 76 4.17 -4.18 -6.00
N ALA A 77 5.05 -5.07 -6.46
CA ALA A 77 4.80 -6.51 -6.42
C ALA A 77 4.60 -7.00 -4.96
N HIS A 78 5.44 -6.53 -4.04
CA HIS A 78 5.35 -6.92 -2.62
C HIS A 78 4.10 -6.39 -1.91
N ARG A 79 3.58 -5.21 -2.30
CA ARG A 79 2.32 -4.67 -1.76
C ARG A 79 1.13 -5.59 -2.03
N GLN A 80 1.16 -6.43 -3.06
CA GLN A 80 0.10 -7.42 -3.34
C GLN A 80 0.06 -8.54 -2.30
N ALA A 81 1.17 -8.76 -1.58
CA ALA A 81 1.36 -9.81 -0.59
C ALA A 81 1.73 -9.24 0.79
N SER A 82 1.24 -8.05 1.12
CA SER A 82 1.63 -7.29 2.32
C SER A 82 0.73 -7.56 3.53
N PRO A 83 1.31 -7.89 4.72
CA PRO A 83 0.55 -8.03 5.96
C PRO A 83 0.03 -6.70 6.50
N LEU A 84 0.63 -5.57 6.07
CA LEU A 84 0.34 -4.24 6.61
C LEU A 84 -1.10 -3.81 6.33
N SER A 85 -1.66 -4.22 5.18
CA SER A 85 -3.04 -3.87 4.84
C SER A 85 -4.03 -4.34 5.91
N CYS A 86 -3.76 -5.48 6.57
CA CYS A 86 -4.62 -6.08 7.60
C CYS A 86 -4.61 -5.32 8.94
N LEU A 87 -3.74 -4.31 9.09
CA LEU A 87 -3.71 -3.44 10.26
C LEU A 87 -4.83 -2.39 10.27
N LEU A 88 -5.42 -2.11 9.10
CA LEU A 88 -6.61 -1.27 9.02
C LEU A 88 -7.86 -2.07 9.37
N THR A 89 -8.67 -1.50 10.24
CA THR A 89 -10.05 -1.95 10.50
C THR A 89 -10.90 -1.85 9.24
N ALA A 90 -12.03 -2.56 9.23
CA ALA A 90 -13.01 -2.47 8.14
C ALA A 90 -13.49 -1.02 7.93
N LYS A 91 -13.72 -0.27 9.03
CA LYS A 91 -14.12 1.14 8.99
C LYS A 91 -13.07 2.01 8.31
N GLU A 92 -11.80 1.88 8.70
CA GLU A 92 -10.69 2.64 8.09
C GLU A 92 -10.52 2.31 6.59
N ARG A 93 -10.67 1.03 6.20
CA ARG A 93 -10.61 0.61 4.79
C ARG A 93 -11.75 1.21 3.97
N ILE A 94 -12.98 1.17 4.47
CA ILE A 94 -14.15 1.76 3.79
C ILE A 94 -13.97 3.27 3.65
N GLN A 95 -13.53 3.94 4.72
CA GLN A 95 -13.25 5.37 4.70
C GLN A 95 -12.18 5.72 3.66
N PHE A 96 -11.06 4.99 3.65
CA PHE A 96 -10.00 5.17 2.66
C PHE A 96 -10.53 5.02 1.22
N LEU A 97 -11.31 3.98 0.92
CA LEU A 97 -11.83 3.75 -0.42
C LEU A 97 -12.75 4.88 -0.90
N ARG A 98 -13.56 5.44 0.00
CA ARG A 98 -14.43 6.59 -0.29
C ARG A 98 -13.61 7.85 -0.60
N GLU A 99 -12.66 8.19 0.27
CA GLU A 99 -11.77 9.35 0.10
C GLU A 99 -10.93 9.24 -1.17
N TRP A 100 -10.37 8.06 -1.42
CA TRP A 100 -9.53 7.83 -2.58
C TRP A 100 -10.32 7.96 -3.89
N LYS A 101 -11.55 7.44 -3.95
CA LYS A 101 -12.43 7.60 -5.12
C LYS A 101 -12.70 9.09 -5.42
N GLN A 102 -13.11 9.86 -4.41
CA GLN A 102 -13.40 11.30 -4.55
C GLN A 102 -12.18 12.09 -5.04
N ASN A 103 -11.00 11.80 -4.48
CA ASN A 103 -9.76 12.48 -4.84
C ASN A 103 -9.32 12.16 -6.27
N ASN A 104 -9.48 10.91 -6.70
CA ASN A 104 -9.09 10.49 -8.05
C ASN A 104 -10.07 10.98 -9.13
N GLU A 105 -11.37 11.04 -8.83
CA GLU A 105 -12.35 11.70 -9.71
C GLU A 105 -11.99 13.18 -9.89
N THR A 106 -11.68 13.88 -8.79
CA THR A 106 -11.27 15.29 -8.83
C THR A 106 -9.98 15.50 -9.64
N ARG A 107 -8.96 14.64 -9.48
CA ARG A 107 -7.71 14.67 -10.25
C ARG A 107 -7.95 14.47 -11.75
N ARG A 108 -8.82 13.53 -12.12
CA ARG A 108 -9.17 13.26 -13.52
C ARG A 108 -9.92 14.42 -14.15
N SER A 109 -10.86 15.05 -13.43
CA SER A 109 -11.56 16.25 -13.91
C SER A 109 -10.61 17.43 -14.14
N ARG A 110 -9.67 17.68 -13.22
CA ARG A 110 -8.66 18.74 -13.37
C ARG A 110 -7.69 18.49 -14.52
N ALA A 111 -7.24 17.24 -14.71
CA ALA A 111 -6.37 16.87 -15.83
C ALA A 111 -7.05 17.11 -17.19
N TYR A 112 -8.36 16.83 -17.29
CA TYR A 112 -9.14 17.02 -18.51
C TYR A 112 -9.39 18.51 -18.83
N SER A 113 -9.58 19.35 -17.81
CA SER A 113 -9.71 20.81 -17.98
C SER A 113 -8.40 21.51 -18.36
N SER A 114 -7.24 20.95 -17.98
CA SER A 114 -5.92 21.55 -18.28
C SER A 114 -5.38 21.22 -19.67
N SER A 115 -5.90 20.18 -20.35
CA SER A 115 -5.48 19.78 -21.70
C SER A 115 -6.23 20.52 -22.83
N GLY A 116 -7.18 21.40 -22.51
CA GLY A 116 -8.07 22.07 -23.46
C GLY A 116 -7.60 23.44 -23.98
N SER A 117 -6.41 23.92 -23.63
CA SER A 117 -5.89 25.22 -24.08
C SER A 117 -4.60 25.07 -24.86
N ARG A 118 -4.69 24.52 -26.06
CA ARG A 118 -3.73 24.78 -27.15
C ARG A 118 -4.51 25.41 -28.28
N ASN A 119 -4.67 26.72 -28.21
CA ASN A 119 -5.06 27.52 -29.37
C ASN A 119 -3.90 27.44 -30.36
N TYR A 120 -4.17 26.94 -31.56
CA TYR A 120 -3.35 27.19 -32.73
C TYR A 120 -3.79 28.57 -33.25
N GLU A 121 -2.93 29.58 -33.07
CA GLU A 121 -2.90 30.76 -33.94
C GLU A 121 -2.06 30.44 -35.18
#